data_AF-A0A924H3K7-F1
#
_entry.id   AF-A0A924H3K7-F1
#
_cell.length_a   1.000
_cell.length_b   1.000
_cell.length_c   1.000
_cell.angle_alpha   90.00
_cell.angle_beta   90.00
_cell.angle_gamma   90.00
#
_symmetry.space_group_name_H-M   'P 1'
#
loop_
_entity.id
_entity.type
_entity.pdbx_description
1 polymer ?
#
loop_
_entity_poly.entity_id
_entity_poly.type
_entity_poly.pdbx_seq_one_letter_code
_entity_poly.pdbx_strand_id
1 'polypeptide(L)' 'MAISINNWLAISDEILVDTIAAFVKYNRLLQNKTQQQLVREAGINRATVTQIKKGKKITLKFLLQVLKVLNLL' A
#
# COMPACT_ATOMS: atom_id res chain seq x y z
N MET A 1 12.66 -17.13 -2.39
CA MET A 1 13.83 -16.68 -1.61
C MET A 1 13.33 -16.28 -0.24
N ALA A 2 13.74 -16.99 0.83
CA ALA A 2 13.35 -16.65 2.19
C ALA A 2 14.24 -15.51 2.70
N ILE A 3 13.65 -14.36 3.01
CA ILE A 3 14.37 -13.22 3.58
C ILE A 3 14.45 -13.47 5.09
N SER A 4 15.66 -13.70 5.61
CA SER A 4 15.92 -13.86 7.06
C SER A 4 15.50 -12.61 7.84
N ILE A 5 14.99 -12.79 9.07
CA ILE A 5 14.52 -11.71 9.97
C ILE A 5 15.59 -10.64 10.17
N ASN A 6 16.87 -11.03 10.22
CA ASN A 6 18.00 -10.10 10.39
C ASN A 6 18.12 -9.07 9.26
N ASN A 7 17.62 -9.38 8.07
CA ASN A 7 17.69 -8.49 6.92
C ASN A 7 16.67 -7.35 7.02
N TRP A 8 15.53 -7.55 7.68
CA TRP A 8 14.47 -6.53 7.81
C TRP A 8 14.86 -5.36 8.72
N LEU A 9 15.66 -5.62 9.76
CA LEU A 9 16.16 -4.58 10.66
C LEU A 9 17.21 -3.68 10.00
N ALA A 10 17.82 -4.13 8.90
CA ALA A 10 18.82 -3.37 8.14
C ALA A 10 18.22 -2.63 6.93
N ILE A 11 16.93 -2.82 6.64
CA ILE A 11 16.23 -2.20 5.52
C ILE A 11 15.78 -0.79 5.90
N SER A 12 15.99 0.19 5.02
CA SER A 12 15.51 1.56 5.24
C SER A 12 13.98 1.63 5.17
N ASP A 13 13.40 2.62 5.85
CA ASP A 13 11.96 2.89 5.79
C ASP A 13 11.45 3.06 4.35
N GLU A 14 12.26 3.63 3.45
CA GLU A 14 11.94 3.81 2.03
C GLU A 14 11.77 2.48 1.31
N ILE A 15 12.72 1.55 1.47
CA ILE A 15 12.65 0.22 0.87
C ILE A 15 11.47 -0.57 1.45
N LEU A 16 11.16 -0.40 2.74
CA LEU A 16 10.00 -1.04 3.37
C LEU A 16 8.69 -0.52 2.76
N VAL A 17 8.57 0.79 2.56
CA VAL A 17 7.41 1.41 1.90
C VAL A 17 7.26 0.91 0.47
N ASP A 18 8.34 0.82 -0.29
CA ASP A 18 8.32 0.32 -1.66
C ASP A 18 7.91 -1.16 -1.73
N THR A 19 8.40 -1.97 -0.78
CA THR A 19 8.02 -3.39 -0.66
C THR A 19 6.52 -3.53 -0.41
N ILE A 20 5.96 -2.74 0.51
CA ILE A 20 4.52 -2.72 0.80
C ILE A 20 3.73 -2.24 -0.43
N ALA A 21 4.19 -1.18 -1.11
CA ALA A 21 3.53 -0.65 -2.31
C ALA A 21 3.51 -1.67 -3.46
N ALA A 22 4.61 -2.41 -3.65
CA ALA A 22 4.70 -3.50 -4.62
C ALA A 22 3.72 -4.64 -4.28
N PHE A 23 3.64 -5.05 -3.02
CA PHE A 23 2.70 -6.07 -2.55
C PHE A 23 1.23 -5.68 -2.79
N VAL A 24 0.86 -4.43 -2.46
CA VAL A 24 -0.48 -3.89 -2.73
C VAL A 24 -0.76 -3.85 -4.24
N LYS A 25 0.20 -3.39 -5.05
CA LYS A 25 0.07 -3.34 -6.51
C LYS A 25 -0.16 -4.72 -7.11
N TYR A 26 0.60 -5.71 -6.67
CA TYR A 26 0.49 -7.10 -7.12
C TYR A 26 -0.91 -7.65 -6.86
N ASN A 27 -1.40 -7.58 -5.61
CA ASN A 27 -2.74 -8.07 -5.26
C ASN A 27 -3.86 -7.30 -5.95
N ARG A 28 -3.73 -5.98 -6.12
CA ARG A 28 -4.68 -5.17 -6.88
C ARG A 28 -4.81 -5.66 -8.33
N LEU A 29 -3.69 -5.96 -8.98
CA LEU A 29 -3.67 -6.43 -10.37
C LEU A 29 -4.26 -7.84 -10.50
N LEU A 30 -4.00 -8.74 -9.54
CA LEU A 30 -4.65 -10.06 -9.48
C LEU A 30 -6.18 -9.97 -9.44
N GLN A 31 -6.72 -8.92 -8.83
CA GLN A 31 -8.16 -8.67 -8.75
C GLN A 31 -8.72 -7.84 -9.92
N ASN A 32 -7.90 -7.57 -10.95
CA ASN A 32 -8.29 -6.73 -12.10
C ASN A 32 -8.81 -5.34 -11.72
N LYS A 33 -8.36 -4.78 -10.58
CA LYS A 33 -8.78 -3.45 -10.11
C LYS A 33 -7.83 -2.38 -10.63
N THR A 34 -8.35 -1.27 -11.12
CA THR A 34 -7.55 -0.06 -11.36
C THR A 34 -7.17 0.60 -10.03
N GLN A 35 -6.14 1.46 -10.05
CA GLN A 35 -5.79 2.24 -8.86
C GLN A 35 -6.94 3.14 -8.40
N GLN A 36 -7.73 3.68 -9.35
CA GLN A 36 -8.87 4.52 -9.02
C GLN A 36 -10.00 3.73 -8.35
N GLN A 37 -10.29 2.52 -8.82
CA GLN A 37 -11.26 1.63 -8.18
C GLN A 37 -10.83 1.28 -6.75
N LEU A 38 -9.58 0.85 -6.56
CA LEU A 38 -9.05 0.52 -5.23
C LEU A 38 -9.17 1.69 -4.25
N VAL A 39 -8.78 2.89 -4.68
CA VAL A 39 -8.87 4.11 -3.86
C VAL A 39 -10.31 4.44 -3.50
N ARG A 40 -11.24 4.34 -4.45
CA ARG A 40 -12.67 4.60 -4.22
C ARG A 40 -13.27 3.58 -3.24
N GLU A 41 -13.02 2.30 -3.45
CA GLU A 41 -13.51 1.21 -2.61
C GLU A 41 -12.92 1.29 -1.19
N ALA A 42 -11.67 1.73 -1.05
CA ALA A 42 -11.03 1.96 0.26
C ALA A 42 -11.55 3.20 0.99
N GLY A 43 -12.53 3.92 0.43
CA GLY A 43 -13.07 5.15 1.00
C GLY A 43 -12.06 6.29 1.03
N ILE A 44 -11.03 6.25 0.18
CA ILE A 44 -9.96 7.24 0.13
C ILE A 44 -10.44 8.41 -0.73
N ASN A 45 -10.60 9.57 -0.11
CA ASN A 45 -11.06 10.77 -0.80
C ASN A 45 -9.96 11.41 -1.68
N ARG A 46 -10.37 12.28 -2.62
CA ARG A 46 -9.42 12.97 -3.53
C ARG A 46 -8.39 13.80 -2.80
N ALA A 47 -8.74 14.41 -1.66
CA ALA A 47 -7.83 15.23 -0.88
C ALA A 47 -6.66 14.37 -0.34
N THR A 48 -6.94 13.15 0.14
CA THR A 48 -5.90 12.19 0.54
C THR A 48 -5.01 11.80 -0.63
N VAL A 49 -5.57 11.49 -1.79
CA VAL A 49 -4.77 11.14 -2.98
C VAL A 49 -3.83 12.28 -3.39
N THR A 50 -4.32 13.52 -3.37
CA THR A 50 -3.51 14.70 -3.64
C THR A 50 -2.41 14.89 -2.61
N GLN A 51 -2.68 14.60 -1.33
CA GLN A 51 -1.68 14.65 -0.28
C GLN A 51 -0.57 13.61 -0.48
N ILE A 52 -0.94 12.36 -0.81
CA ILE A 52 0.01 11.28 -1.10
C ILE A 52 0.92 11.67 -2.29
N LYS A 53 0.33 12.20 -3.37
CA LYS A 53 1.10 12.65 -4.56
C LYS A 53 2.09 13.79 -4.25
N LYS A 54 1.82 14.60 -3.22
CA LYS A 54 2.69 15.69 -2.77
C LYS A 54 3.74 15.23 -1.75
N GLY A 55 3.94 13.92 -1.58
CA GLY A 55 4.92 13.35 -0.65
C GLY A 55 4.48 13.36 0.81
N LYS A 56 3.18 13.56 1.11
CA LYS A 56 2.71 13.38 2.49
C LYS A 56 2.64 11.89 2.83
N LYS A 57 3.02 11.57 4.08
CA LYS A 57 3.07 10.21 4.61
C LYS A 57 1.70 9.53 4.54
N ILE A 58 1.67 8.31 4.00
CA ILE A 58 0.53 7.40 4.14
C ILE A 58 0.43 7.00 5.61
N THR A 59 -0.77 6.99 6.16
CA THR A 59 -1.01 6.52 7.54
C THR A 59 -1.27 5.02 7.55
N LEU A 60 -0.98 4.36 8.67
CA LEU A 60 -1.31 2.94 8.87
C LEU A 60 -2.80 2.67 8.63
N LYS A 61 -3.69 3.62 9.00
CA LYS A 61 -5.12 3.52 8.73
C LYS A 61 -5.44 3.35 7.24
N PHE A 62 -4.76 4.10 6.36
CA PHE A 62 -4.96 3.98 4.92
C PHE A 62 -4.51 2.61 4.39
N LEU A 63 -3.38 2.10 4.89
CA LEU A 63 -2.92 0.77 4.54
C LEU A 63 -3.95 -0.29 4.94
N LEU A 64 -4.50 -0.23 6.16
CA LEU A 64 -5.52 -1.17 6.63
C LEU A 64 -6.80 -1.14 5.77
N GLN A 65 -7.24 0.04 5.35
CA GLN A 65 -8.41 0.16 4.47
C GLN A 65 -8.16 -0.47 3.10
N VAL A 66 -6.98 -0.26 2.52
CA VAL A 66 -6.57 -0.87 1.25
C VAL A 66 -6.51 -2.39 1.36
N LEU A 67 -5.92 -2.93 2.44
CA LEU A 67 -5.80 -4.37 2.65
C LEU A 67 -7.17 -5.05 2.79
N LYS A 68 -8.11 -4.43 3.51
CA LYS A 68 -9.50 -4.93 3.63
C LYS A 68 -10.22 -5.00 2.28
N VAL A 69 -10.08 -3.98 1.45
CA VAL A 69 -10.69 -3.95 0.10
C VAL A 69 -10.08 -5.01 -0.81
N LEU A 70 -8.79 -5.28 -0.64
CA LEU A 70 -8.11 -6.37 -1.33
C LEU A 70 -8.38 -7.74 -0.69
N ASN A 71 -9.24 -7.85 0.33
CA ASN A 71 -9.53 -9.10 1.03
C ASN A 71 -8.26 -9.82 1.53
N LEU A 72 -7.31 -9.04 2.05
CA LEU A 72 -6.05 -9.52 2.64
C LEU A 72 -6.05 -9.45 4.18
N LEU A 73 -7.17 -8.99 4.76
CA LEU A 73 -7.44 -8.88 6.19
C LEU A 73 -8.94 -9.08 6.46
#